data_AF-A0A968P0Y6-F1
#
_entry.id   AF-A0A968P0Y6-F1
#
_cell.length_a   1.000
_cell.length_b   1.000
_cell.length_c   1.000
_cell.angle_alpha   90.00
_cell.angle_beta   90.00
_cell.angle_gamma   90.00
#
_symmetry.space_group_name_H-M   'P 1'
#
loop_
_entity.id
_entity.type
_entity.pdbx_description
1 polymer ?
#
loop_
_entity_poly.entity_id
_entity_poly.type
_entity_poly.pdbx_seq_one_letter_code
_entity_poly.pdbx_strand_id
1 'polypeptide(L)'
;MPFVTYKEKLKSASRKLIEAQRPIRILNSIRVPSEWETELVKSRFKDIPKNAREYYESVPLGFDPQDKLLELRSLKDEIARALGEDDDLGRHLRKICDQYVLVVEMLRQRGRPSFIVFHASFTAVPRTASPRI
;
A
#
# COMPACT_ATOMS: atom_id res chain seq x y z
N MET A 1 27.84 22.59 14.97
CA MET A 1 27.26 21.54 14.11
C MET A 1 26.56 22.20 12.94
N PRO A 2 26.70 21.73 11.69
CA PRO A 2 25.99 22.34 10.57
C PRO A 2 24.49 22.11 10.74
N PHE A 3 23.69 23.17 10.65
CA PHE A 3 22.24 23.07 10.64
C PHE A 3 21.82 22.40 9.33
N VAL A 4 21.14 21.25 9.43
CA VAL A 4 20.57 20.58 8.25
C VAL A 4 19.45 21.45 7.69
N THR A 5 19.53 21.78 6.40
CA THR A 5 18.53 22.63 5.76
C THR A 5 17.20 21.90 5.58
N TYR A 6 16.09 22.65 5.50
CA TYR A 6 14.77 22.08 5.20
C TYR A 6 14.78 21.20 3.94
N LYS A 7 15.42 21.66 2.86
CA LYS A 7 15.52 20.94 1.58
C LYS A 7 16.24 19.60 1.74
N GLU A 8 17.27 19.53 2.58
CA GLU A 8 18.00 18.28 2.84
C GLU A 8 17.14 17.29 3.64
N LYS A 9 16.40 17.76 4.66
CA LYS A 9 15.46 16.92 5.40
C LYS A 9 14.38 16.34 4.49
N LEU A 10 13.79 17.18 3.64
CA LEU A 10 12.77 16.77 2.68
C LEU A 10 13.33 15.74 1.67
N LYS A 11 14.51 16.01 1.11
CA LYS A 11 15.18 15.09 0.17
C LYS A 11 15.46 13.73 0.82
N SER A 12 15.94 13.73 2.07
CA SER A 12 16.20 12.51 2.83
C SER A 12 14.92 11.70 3.06
N ALA A 13 13.85 12.37 3.53
CA ALA A 13 12.53 11.76 3.74
C ALA A 13 11.96 11.13 2.46
N SER A 14 11.96 11.87 1.34
CA SER A 14 11.48 11.39 0.05
C SER A 14 12.29 10.19 -0.45
N ARG A 15 13.62 10.20 -0.29
CA ARG A 15 14.47 9.08 -0.69
C ARG A 15 14.15 7.82 0.11
N LYS A 16 14.07 7.93 1.44
CA LYS A 16 13.69 6.81 2.32
C LYS A 16 12.33 6.23 1.96
N LEU A 17 11.38 7.11 1.64
CA LEU A 17 10.05 6.70 1.20
C LEU A 17 10.10 5.89 -0.10
N ILE A 18 10.85 6.34 -1.10
CA ILE A 18 11.00 5.61 -2.37
C ILE A 18 11.64 4.23 -2.14
N GLU A 19 12.68 4.15 -1.31
CA GLU A 19 13.33 2.87 -0.99
C GLU A 19 12.39 1.90 -0.25
N ALA A 20 11.60 2.40 0.70
CA ALA A 20 10.62 1.60 1.43
C ALA A 20 9.52 1.03 0.50
N GLN A 21 9.12 1.80 -0.54
CA GLN A 21 8.11 1.42 -1.52
C GLN A 21 8.62 0.41 -2.56
N ARG A 22 9.89 0.50 -2.95
CA ARG A 22 10.49 -0.28 -4.04
C ARG A 22 10.23 -1.81 -3.98
N PRO A 23 10.30 -2.50 -2.82
CA PRO A 23 10.03 -3.93 -2.76
C PRO A 23 8.53 -4.28 -2.88
N ILE A 24 7.61 -3.32 -2.71
CA ILE A 24 6.17 -3.54 -2.73
C ILE A 24 5.68 -3.62 -4.18
N ARG A 25 5.82 -4.80 -4.80
CA ARG A 25 5.37 -5.06 -6.17
C ARG A 25 3.91 -5.52 -6.19
N ILE A 26 2.98 -4.56 -6.05
CA ILE A 26 1.53 -4.82 -5.94
C ILE A 26 1.04 -5.77 -7.04
N LEU A 27 1.28 -5.44 -8.32
CA LEU A 27 0.78 -6.20 -9.47
C LEU A 27 1.26 -7.65 -9.51
N ASN A 28 2.49 -7.92 -9.07
CA ASN A 28 3.01 -9.28 -9.02
C ASN A 28 2.42 -10.07 -7.85
N SER A 29 2.04 -9.39 -6.78
CA SER A 29 1.61 -9.99 -5.52
C SER A 29 0.13 -10.38 -5.48
N ILE A 30 -0.67 -9.80 -6.39
CA ILE A 30 -2.13 -10.03 -6.52
C ILE A 30 -2.51 -10.72 -7.84
N ARG A 31 -1.54 -11.30 -8.56
CA ARG A 31 -1.81 -11.92 -9.87
C ARG A 31 -2.83 -13.05 -9.69
N VAL A 32 -3.93 -12.93 -10.42
CA VAL A 32 -5.00 -13.92 -10.46
C VAL A 32 -4.68 -14.94 -11.56
N PRO A 33 -4.69 -16.25 -11.28
CA PRO A 33 -4.63 -17.31 -12.29
C PRO A 33 -5.79 -17.21 -13.30
N SER A 34 -5.52 -17.48 -14.57
CA SER A 34 -6.55 -17.47 -15.63
C SER A 34 -7.69 -18.46 -15.37
N GLU A 35 -7.40 -19.55 -14.65
CA GLU A 35 -8.38 -20.56 -14.25
C GLU A 35 -9.49 -20.01 -13.36
N TRP A 36 -9.22 -18.95 -12.59
CA TRP A 36 -10.20 -18.32 -11.69
C TRP A 36 -11.08 -17.29 -12.38
N GLU A 37 -10.71 -16.83 -13.59
CA GLU A 37 -11.41 -15.75 -14.28
C GLU A 37 -12.90 -16.07 -14.48
N THR A 38 -13.20 -17.31 -14.87
CA THR A 38 -14.59 -17.77 -15.07
C THR A 38 -15.40 -17.77 -13.76
N GLU A 39 -14.80 -18.17 -12.63
CA GLU A 39 -15.48 -18.22 -11.32
C GLU A 39 -15.66 -16.81 -10.72
N LEU A 40 -14.66 -15.96 -10.87
CA LEU A 40 -14.70 -14.56 -10.42
C LEU A 40 -15.73 -13.75 -11.21
N VAL A 41 -15.82 -13.94 -12.53
CA VAL A 41 -16.83 -13.26 -13.36
C VAL A 41 -18.24 -13.73 -12.98
N LYS A 42 -18.45 -15.04 -12.77
CA LYS A 42 -19.75 -15.59 -12.34
C LYS A 42 -20.19 -15.04 -10.98
N SER A 43 -19.27 -14.88 -10.03
CA SER A 43 -19.55 -14.33 -8.69
C SER A 43 -19.55 -12.80 -8.63
N ARG A 44 -19.30 -12.10 -9.76
CA ARG A 44 -19.09 -10.64 -9.82
C ARG A 44 -18.01 -10.17 -8.82
N PHE A 45 -16.93 -10.93 -8.68
CA PHE A 45 -15.80 -10.65 -7.78
C PHE A 45 -16.20 -10.54 -6.30
N LYS A 46 -17.34 -11.13 -5.92
CA LYS A 46 -17.82 -11.16 -4.53
C LYS A 46 -17.32 -12.38 -3.76
N ASP A 47 -16.98 -13.44 -4.48
CA ASP A 47 -16.49 -14.68 -3.89
C ASP A 47 -15.04 -14.92 -4.31
N ILE A 48 -14.27 -15.53 -3.42
CA ILE A 48 -12.89 -15.95 -3.68
C ILE A 48 -12.90 -17.45 -3.96
N PRO A 49 -12.13 -17.95 -4.95
CA PRO A 49 -11.97 -19.37 -5.20
C PRO A 49 -11.52 -20.14 -3.95
N LYS A 50 -12.02 -21.37 -3.78
CA LYS A 50 -11.77 -22.17 -2.55
C LYS A 50 -10.28 -22.43 -2.30
N ASN A 51 -9.47 -22.53 -3.36
CA ASN A 51 -8.03 -22.78 -3.32
C ASN A 51 -7.18 -21.51 -3.30
N ALA A 52 -7.79 -20.33 -3.18
CA ALA A 52 -7.06 -19.07 -3.31
C ALA A 52 -6.10 -18.83 -2.14
N ARG A 53 -6.46 -19.30 -0.95
CA ARG A 53 -5.59 -19.16 0.22
C ARG A 53 -4.29 -19.91 0.01
N GLU A 54 -4.37 -21.19 -0.36
CA GLU A 54 -3.22 -22.07 -0.59
C GLU A 54 -2.36 -21.52 -1.72
N TYR A 55 -2.97 -21.03 -2.80
CA TYR A 55 -2.27 -20.39 -3.90
C TYR A 55 -1.45 -19.18 -3.43
N TYR A 56 -2.07 -18.22 -2.75
CA TYR A 56 -1.35 -17.01 -2.33
C TYR A 56 -0.39 -17.25 -1.16
N GLU A 57 -0.57 -18.30 -0.37
CA GLU A 57 0.43 -18.75 0.61
C GLU A 57 1.68 -19.30 -0.11
N SER A 58 1.52 -19.94 -1.28
CA SER A 58 2.64 -20.45 -2.10
C SER A 58 3.42 -19.39 -2.87
N VAL A 59 2.82 -18.21 -3.14
CA VAL A 59 3.45 -17.13 -3.92
C VAL A 59 4.10 -16.12 -2.96
N PRO A 60 5.43 -16.11 -2.75
CA PRO A 60 6.04 -15.19 -1.78
C PRO A 60 5.88 -13.71 -2.18
N LEU A 61 5.72 -12.83 -1.19
CA LEU A 61 5.62 -11.37 -1.42
C LEU A 61 6.96 -10.72 -1.80
N GLY A 62 8.07 -11.40 -1.56
CA GLY A 62 9.42 -10.84 -1.75
C GLY A 62 9.86 -9.88 -0.64
N PHE A 63 9.07 -9.74 0.43
CA PHE A 63 9.39 -9.01 1.66
C PHE A 63 8.57 -9.58 2.83
N ASP A 64 9.01 -9.34 4.07
CA ASP A 64 8.21 -9.64 5.25
C ASP A 64 7.17 -8.53 5.51
N PRO A 65 5.87 -8.85 5.57
CA PRO A 65 4.85 -7.83 5.77
C PRO A 65 4.86 -7.15 7.14
N GLN A 66 5.25 -7.84 8.22
CA GLN A 66 5.33 -7.21 9.55
C GLN A 66 6.45 -6.19 9.60
N ASP A 67 7.63 -6.56 9.11
CA ASP A 67 8.78 -5.67 9.07
C ASP A 67 8.48 -4.46 8.19
N LYS A 68 7.81 -4.67 7.05
CA LYS A 68 7.46 -3.57 6.15
C LYS A 68 6.44 -2.61 6.76
N LEU A 69 5.46 -3.11 7.51
CA LEU A 69 4.51 -2.27 8.24
C LEU A 69 5.22 -1.44 9.31
N LEU A 70 6.14 -2.04 10.05
CA LEU A 70 6.92 -1.35 11.07
C LEU A 70 7.81 -0.26 10.46
N GLU A 71 8.49 -0.57 9.34
CA GLU A 71 9.33 0.38 8.61
C GLU A 71 8.52 1.60 8.14
N LEU A 72 7.37 1.39 7.51
CA LEU A 72 6.51 2.46 6.99
C LEU A 72 5.96 3.36 8.11
N ARG A 73 5.55 2.77 9.24
CA ARG A 73 5.09 3.52 10.42
C ARG A 73 6.22 4.32 11.05
N SER A 74 7.39 3.70 11.21
CA SER A 74 8.58 4.37 11.75
C SER A 74 9.02 5.54 10.87
N LEU A 75 8.98 5.37 9.55
CA LEU A 75 9.29 6.41 8.59
C LEU A 75 8.29 7.57 8.68
N LYS A 76 6.99 7.29 8.81
CA LYS A 76 5.96 8.31 9.01
C LYS A 76 6.26 9.18 10.24
N ASP A 77 6.60 8.56 11.37
CA ASP A 77 6.94 9.28 12.60
C ASP A 77 8.26 10.06 12.46
N GLU A 78 9.23 9.52 11.70
CA GLU A 78 10.48 10.22 11.41
C GLU A 78 10.24 11.48 10.57
N ILE A 79 9.38 11.40 9.55
CA ILE A 79 9.00 12.52 8.69
C ILE A 79 8.34 13.63 9.54
N ALA A 80 7.44 13.25 10.45
CA ALA A 80 6.80 14.19 11.37
C ALA A 80 7.81 14.93 12.25
N ARG A 81 8.77 14.20 12.85
CA ARG A 81 9.83 14.80 13.68
C ARG A 81 10.80 15.68 12.88
N ALA A 82 11.09 15.31 11.62
CA ALA A 82 12.08 16.01 10.81
C ALA A 82 11.56 17.33 10.23
N LEU A 83 10.35 17.30 9.65
CA LEU A 83 9.74 18.42 8.92
C LEU A 83 8.75 19.22 9.77
N GLY A 84 8.17 18.62 10.80
CA GLY A 84 7.11 19.20 11.62
C GLY A 84 5.74 18.58 11.33
N GLU A 85 4.86 18.59 12.32
CA GLU A 85 3.49 18.08 12.19
C GLU A 85 2.65 18.92 11.22
N ASP A 86 2.87 20.23 11.17
CA ASP A 86 2.11 21.16 10.35
C ASP A 86 2.71 21.45 8.97
N ASP A 87 3.84 20.82 8.61
CA ASP A 87 4.45 20.96 7.29
C ASP A 87 3.63 20.23 6.22
N ASP A 88 3.20 20.94 5.18
CA ASP A 88 2.30 20.38 4.16
C ASP A 88 2.94 19.28 3.31
N LEU A 89 4.23 19.42 2.98
CA LEU A 89 4.96 18.38 2.26
C LEU A 89 5.19 17.15 3.13
N GLY A 90 5.50 17.35 4.41
CA GLY A 90 5.56 16.31 5.42
C GLY A 90 4.23 15.59 5.56
N ARG A 91 3.11 16.33 5.65
CA ARG A 91 1.75 15.78 5.69
C ARG A 91 1.47 14.90 4.48
N HIS A 92 1.87 15.34 3.28
CA HIS A 92 1.74 14.57 2.05
C HIS A 92 2.56 13.27 2.08
N LEU A 93 3.84 13.32 2.46
CA LEU A 93 4.69 12.14 2.55
C LEU A 93 4.18 11.13 3.60
N ARG A 94 3.67 11.60 4.73
CA ARG A 94 3.02 10.76 5.76
C ARG A 94 1.76 10.08 5.22
N LYS A 95 0.94 10.80 4.44
CA LYS A 95 -0.23 10.22 3.76
C LYS A 95 0.17 9.10 2.79
N ILE A 96 1.27 9.25 2.07
CA ILE A 96 1.79 8.18 1.21
C ILE A 96 2.19 6.96 2.05
N CYS A 97 2.87 7.15 3.21
CA CYS A 97 3.17 6.04 4.11
C CYS A 97 1.90 5.29 4.54
N ASP A 98 0.84 6.02 4.90
CA ASP A 98 -0.46 5.42 5.27
C ASP A 98 -1.08 4.61 4.13
N GLN A 99 -1.01 5.11 2.89
CA GLN A 99 -1.48 4.38 1.71
C GLN A 99 -0.72 3.06 1.52
N TYR A 100 0.60 3.06 1.70
CA TYR A 100 1.40 1.84 1.58
C TYR A 100 1.19 0.87 2.76
N VAL A 101 0.92 1.37 3.96
CA VAL A 101 0.49 0.53 5.09
C VAL A 101 -0.78 -0.24 4.74
N LEU A 102 -1.78 0.44 4.15
CA LEU A 102 -3.01 -0.22 3.69
C LEU A 102 -2.75 -1.27 2.60
N VAL A 103 -1.85 -0.97 1.66
CA VAL A 103 -1.46 -1.92 0.61
C VAL A 103 -0.82 -3.17 1.23
N VAL A 104 0.11 -3.02 2.17
CA VAL A 104 0.76 -4.17 2.81
C VAL A 104 -0.25 -4.99 3.60
N GLU A 105 -1.18 -4.36 4.31
CA GLU A 105 -2.24 -5.07 5.03
C GLU A 105 -3.18 -5.83 4.08
N MET A 106 -3.55 -5.22 2.95
CA MET A 106 -4.30 -5.90 1.89
C MET A 106 -3.53 -7.12 1.36
N LEU A 107 -2.23 -6.97 1.09
CA LEU A 107 -1.36 -8.06 0.61
C LEU A 107 -1.20 -9.19 1.63
N ARG A 108 -1.29 -8.92 2.94
CA ARG A 108 -1.32 -9.96 3.99
C ARG A 108 -2.61 -10.77 3.98
N GLN A 109 -3.70 -10.16 3.53
CA GLN A 109 -5.04 -10.74 3.56
C GLN A 109 -5.43 -11.41 2.23
N ARG A 110 -4.59 -11.33 1.19
CA ARG A 110 -4.85 -11.97 -0.11
C ARG A 110 -5.20 -13.46 0.05
N GLY A 111 -6.19 -13.91 -0.73
CA GLY A 111 -6.73 -15.27 -0.64
C GLY A 111 -7.67 -15.52 0.55
N ARG A 112 -7.89 -14.54 1.44
CA ARG A 112 -8.89 -14.61 2.51
C ARG A 112 -10.12 -13.77 2.17
N PRO A 113 -11.33 -14.10 2.65
CA PRO A 113 -12.52 -13.29 2.42
C PRO A 113 -12.37 -11.82 2.83
N SER A 114 -11.57 -11.56 3.88
CA SER A 114 -11.20 -10.21 4.33
C SER A 114 -10.53 -9.35 3.25
N PHE A 115 -9.91 -9.95 2.22
CA PHE A 115 -9.31 -9.24 1.09
C PHE A 115 -10.31 -8.34 0.33
N ILE A 116 -11.55 -8.80 0.16
CA ILE A 116 -12.60 -8.07 -0.58
C ILE A 116 -12.93 -6.74 0.12
N VAL A 117 -12.87 -6.71 1.46
CA VAL A 117 -13.12 -5.51 2.26
C VAL A 117 -12.09 -4.42 1.96
N PHE A 118 -10.80 -4.78 1.87
CA PHE A 118 -9.73 -3.82 1.57
C PHE A 118 -9.80 -3.29 0.13
N HIS A 119 -10.22 -4.11 -0.84
CA HIS A 119 -10.44 -3.67 -2.22
C HIS A 119 -11.58 -2.63 -2.31
N ALA A 120 -12.66 -2.81 -1.55
CA ALA A 120 -13.76 -1.85 -1.46
C ALA A 120 -13.32 -0.51 -0.84
N SER A 121 -12.49 -0.55 0.21
CA SER A 121 -11.97 0.68 0.84
C SER A 121 -11.05 1.49 -0.10
N PHE A 122 -10.30 0.82 -0.98
CA PHE A 122 -9.45 1.49 -1.98
C PHE A 122 -10.25 2.05 -3.17
N THR A 123 -11.35 1.39 -3.55
CA THR A 123 -12.21 1.84 -4.66
C THR A 123 -13.26 2.88 -4.24
N ALA A 124 -13.52 3.03 -2.94
CA ALA A 124 -14.39 4.05 -2.36
C ALA A 124 -13.83 5.48 -2.39
N VAL A 125 -12.80 5.76 -3.21
CA VAL A 125 -12.54 7.13 -3.64
C VAL A 125 -13.77 7.58 -4.44
N PRO A 126 -14.51 8.62 -3.99
CA PRO A 126 -15.58 9.16 -4.82
C PRO A 126 -14.93 9.59 -6.13
N ARG A 127 -15.35 9.00 -7.26
CA ARG A 127 -15.10 9.61 -8.56
C ARG A 127 -15.78 10.97 -8.50
N THR A 128 -15.04 12.00 -8.12
CA THR A 128 -15.46 13.37 -8.34
C THR A 128 -15.72 13.46 -9.83
N ALA A 129 -16.99 13.62 -10.20
CA ALA A 129 -17.40 13.85 -11.56
C ALA A 129 -16.55 15.01 -12.10
N SER A 130 -15.74 14.74 -13.12
CA SER A 130 -15.10 15.81 -13.90
C SER A 130 -16.23 16.63 -14.52
N PRO A 131 -16.30 17.96 -14.30
CA PRO A 131 -17.21 18.77 -15.09
C PRO A 131 -16.72 18.69 -16.54
N ARG A 132 -17.62 18.32 -17.44
CA ARG A 132 -17.39 18.49 -18.88
C ARG A 132 -17.27 20.00 -19.12
N ILE A 133 -16.16 20.41 -19.69
CA ILE A 133 -16.03 21.65 -20.43
C ILE A 133 -15.76 21.25 -21.88
#